data_AF-A0AAE0Q5E0-F1
#
_entry.id   AF-A0AAE0Q5E0-F1
#
_cell.length_a   1.000
_cell.length_b   1.000
_cell.length_c   1.000
_cell.angle_alpha   90.00
_cell.angle_beta   90.00
_cell.angle_gamma   90.00
#
_symmetry.space_group_name_H-M   'P 1'
#
loop_
_entity.id
_entity.type
_entity.pdbx_description
1 polymer ?
#
loop_
_entity_poly.entity_id
_entity_poly.type
_entity_poly.pdbx_seq_one_letter_code
_entity_poly.pdbx_strand_id
1 'polypeptide(L)'
;PPLASHTETELTSRCSQLSERKKISTRYEDNRESPEWKVSASALKAHPTERVCSLARPRQPADGWQPDRHLLPTFSMGVRAKAKVSARICQLAHPKQTRMAPSSSLNSTNTYLTFVPQAKPSSRIHLLALPKKEHPHYRPDRPVSSNVPKSVLKAVASERLQTLARPKPRKPLFEGFDPYKVSSAARAATASPRVQELSLPPARRCRTKSAQDEHNHV
;
A
#
# COMPACT_ATOMS: atom_id res chain seq x y z
N PRO A 1 -58.24 -11.48 -22.79
CA PRO A 1 -57.58 -12.51 -21.95
C PRO A 1 -56.09 -12.65 -22.30
N PRO A 2 -55.15 -12.25 -21.44
CA PRO A 2 -53.74 -12.44 -21.71
C PRO A 2 -53.34 -13.89 -21.42
N LEU A 3 -52.80 -14.57 -22.43
CA LEU A 3 -52.18 -15.89 -22.30
C LEU A 3 -50.90 -15.75 -21.45
N ALA A 4 -50.91 -16.31 -20.24
CA ALA A 4 -49.74 -16.37 -19.39
C ALA A 4 -48.78 -17.46 -19.94
N SER A 5 -47.68 -17.03 -20.55
CA SER A 5 -46.58 -17.89 -20.93
C SER A 5 -45.81 -18.29 -19.67
N HIS A 6 -46.04 -19.50 -19.15
CA HIS A 6 -45.27 -20.04 -18.04
C HIS A 6 -43.92 -20.52 -18.58
N THR A 7 -42.89 -19.70 -18.42
CA THR A 7 -41.50 -20.10 -18.71
C THR A 7 -41.04 -21.03 -17.60
N GLU A 8 -41.11 -22.34 -17.81
CA GLU A 8 -40.54 -23.32 -16.89
C GLU A 8 -39.02 -23.29 -17.01
N THR A 9 -38.35 -22.88 -15.92
CA THR A 9 -36.90 -22.89 -15.84
C THR A 9 -36.42 -24.29 -15.51
N GLU A 10 -36.25 -25.14 -16.52
CA GLU A 10 -35.61 -26.44 -16.32
C GLU A 10 -34.11 -26.26 -16.11
N LEU A 11 -33.61 -26.71 -14.95
CA LEU A 11 -32.19 -26.75 -14.66
C LEU A 11 -31.56 -27.92 -15.43
N THR A 12 -30.59 -27.62 -16.29
CA THR A 12 -29.78 -28.66 -16.93
C THR A 12 -29.03 -29.49 -15.89
N SER A 13 -28.77 -30.76 -16.20
CA SER A 13 -28.06 -31.70 -15.33
C SER A 13 -26.73 -31.13 -14.81
N ARG A 14 -26.01 -30.39 -15.66
CA ARG A 14 -24.78 -29.67 -15.28
C ARG A 14 -25.02 -28.54 -14.29
N CYS A 15 -26.06 -27.74 -14.48
CA CYS A 15 -26.43 -26.68 -13.52
C CYS A 15 -26.83 -27.26 -12.17
N SER A 16 -27.53 -28.41 -12.15
CA SER A 16 -27.80 -29.16 -10.92
C SER A 16 -26.51 -29.58 -10.22
N GLN A 17 -25.55 -30.18 -10.95
CA GLN A 17 -24.26 -30.59 -10.37
C GLN A 17 -23.43 -29.41 -9.85
N LEU A 18 -23.45 -28.27 -10.54
CA LEU A 18 -22.75 -27.05 -10.10
C LEU A 18 -23.43 -26.38 -8.90
N SER A 19 -24.73 -26.62 -8.71
CA SER A 19 -25.45 -26.15 -7.53
C SER A 19 -25.17 -26.99 -6.28
N GLU A 20 -24.57 -28.19 -6.44
CA GLU A 20 -24.14 -29.00 -5.32
C GLU A 20 -22.95 -28.36 -4.59
N ARG A 21 -22.98 -28.43 -3.26
CA ARG A 21 -21.84 -27.97 -2.45
C ARG A 21 -20.59 -28.81 -2.75
N LYS A 22 -19.43 -28.16 -2.76
CA LYS A 22 -18.15 -28.87 -2.81
C LYS A 22 -18.04 -29.84 -1.62
N LYS A 23 -17.73 -31.10 -1.92
CA LYS A 23 -17.46 -32.12 -0.90
C LYS A 23 -16.16 -31.76 -0.18
N ILE A 24 -16.22 -31.74 1.15
CA ILE A 24 -15.05 -31.52 2.00
C ILE A 24 -14.10 -32.73 1.84
N SER A 25 -12.80 -32.47 1.73
CA SER A 25 -11.78 -33.51 1.61
C SER A 25 -11.79 -34.43 2.84
N THR A 26 -11.55 -35.73 2.65
CA THR A 26 -11.45 -36.69 3.76
C THR A 26 -10.30 -36.41 4.72
N ARG A 27 -9.32 -35.58 4.31
CA ARG A 27 -8.19 -35.15 5.16
C ARG A 27 -8.46 -33.86 5.94
N TYR A 28 -9.66 -33.28 5.82
CA TYR A 28 -10.00 -32.05 6.51
C TYR A 28 -10.46 -32.37 7.94
N GLU A 29 -9.71 -31.91 8.93
CA GLU A 29 -10.08 -31.91 10.34
C GLU A 29 -10.58 -30.51 10.73
N ASP A 30 -11.85 -30.42 11.13
CA ASP A 30 -12.53 -29.16 11.46
C ASP A 30 -11.99 -28.50 12.74
N ASN A 31 -11.37 -29.31 13.62
CA ASN A 31 -10.83 -28.90 14.92
C ASN A 31 -9.33 -29.19 15.01
N ARG A 32 -8.56 -28.77 14.00
CA ARG A 32 -7.11 -28.82 14.11
C ARG A 32 -6.69 -27.82 15.19
N GLU A 33 -6.20 -28.33 16.32
CA GLU A 33 -5.52 -27.50 17.32
C GLU A 33 -4.48 -26.65 16.59
N SER A 34 -4.42 -25.34 16.91
CA SER A 34 -3.36 -24.47 16.38
C SER A 34 -2.04 -25.20 16.53
N PRO A 35 -1.11 -25.13 15.55
CA PRO A 35 0.20 -25.73 15.70
C PRO A 35 0.96 -24.97 16.80
N GLU A 36 0.69 -25.35 18.05
CA GLU A 36 1.38 -24.89 19.23
C GLU A 36 2.72 -25.60 19.22
N TRP A 37 3.74 -24.85 18.85
CA TRP A 37 5.11 -25.34 18.93
C TRP A 37 5.43 -25.57 20.40
N LYS A 38 5.65 -26.83 20.78
CA LYS A 38 6.04 -27.19 22.15
C LYS A 38 7.36 -26.49 22.48
N VAL A 39 7.28 -25.48 23.35
CA VAL A 39 8.45 -24.75 23.85
C VAL A 39 9.17 -25.64 24.87
N SER A 40 10.50 -25.74 24.78
CA SER A 40 11.27 -26.53 25.73
C SER A 40 11.25 -25.90 27.13
N ALA A 41 11.37 -26.73 28.18
CA ALA A 41 11.46 -26.23 29.55
C ALA A 41 12.66 -25.29 29.77
N SER A 42 13.73 -25.46 28.98
CA SER A 42 14.91 -24.58 28.99
C SER A 42 14.60 -23.19 28.42
N ALA A 43 13.81 -23.11 27.33
CA ALA A 43 13.42 -21.83 26.74
C ALA A 43 12.48 -21.03 27.66
N LEU A 44 11.60 -21.71 28.40
CA LEU A 44 10.73 -21.07 29.40
C LEU A 44 11.51 -20.51 30.61
N LYS A 45 12.66 -21.10 30.95
CA LYS A 45 13.53 -20.68 32.05
C LYS A 45 14.64 -19.71 31.61
N ALA A 46 14.76 -19.43 30.31
CA ALA A 46 15.81 -18.58 29.79
C ALA A 46 15.54 -17.11 30.16
N HIS A 47 16.55 -16.43 30.70
CA HIS A 47 16.50 -15.01 30.98
C HIS A 47 17.30 -14.23 29.93
N PRO A 48 16.79 -13.09 29.44
CA PRO A 48 17.51 -12.26 28.49
C PRO A 48 18.79 -11.69 29.11
N THR A 49 19.84 -11.54 28.29
CA THR A 49 21.09 -10.90 28.72
C THR A 49 20.89 -9.38 28.91
N GLU A 50 21.75 -8.75 29.70
CA GLU A 50 21.69 -7.31 29.97
C GLU A 50 21.72 -6.46 28.68
N ARG A 51 22.49 -6.90 27.69
CA ARG A 51 22.50 -6.28 26.35
C ARG A 51 21.13 -6.36 25.68
N VAL A 52 20.46 -7.51 25.71
CA VAL A 52 19.11 -7.69 25.12
C VAL A 52 18.10 -6.83 25.87
N CYS A 53 18.16 -6.80 27.20
CA CYS A 53 17.33 -5.91 28.02
C CYS A 53 17.55 -4.43 27.67
N SER A 54 18.79 -4.03 27.35
CA SER A 54 19.12 -2.66 26.96
C SER A 54 18.58 -2.29 25.58
N LEU A 55 18.68 -3.22 24.62
CA LEU A 55 18.16 -3.04 23.26
C LEU A 55 16.63 -3.10 23.18
N ALA A 56 15.99 -3.83 24.10
CA ALA A 56 14.54 -3.92 24.19
C ALA A 56 13.90 -2.62 24.75
N ARG A 57 14.70 -1.71 25.33
CA ARG A 57 14.17 -0.40 25.77
C ARG A 57 13.72 0.40 24.54
N PRO A 58 12.54 1.03 24.59
CA PRO A 58 12.08 1.88 23.50
C PRO A 58 13.08 3.03 23.27
N ARG A 59 13.22 3.46 22.01
CA ARG A 59 14.03 4.64 21.68
C ARG A 59 13.42 5.86 22.39
N GLN A 60 14.29 6.71 22.92
CA GLN A 60 13.85 7.98 23.50
C GLN A 60 13.14 8.82 22.42
N PRO A 61 12.09 9.56 22.80
CA PRO A 61 11.44 10.50 21.90
C PRO A 61 12.45 11.49 21.31
N ALA A 62 12.19 11.97 20.09
CA ALA A 62 13.03 13.01 19.47
C ALA A 62 13.02 14.29 20.33
N ASP A 63 14.06 15.11 20.20
CA ASP A 63 14.13 16.38 20.92
C ASP A 63 12.93 17.26 20.54
N GLY A 64 12.23 17.79 21.55
CA GLY A 64 10.96 18.51 21.37
C GLY A 64 9.70 17.65 21.23
N TRP A 65 9.77 16.32 21.37
CA TRP A 65 8.55 15.50 21.46
C TRP A 65 7.79 15.85 22.74
N GLN A 66 6.52 16.24 22.58
CA GLN A 66 5.60 16.44 23.68
C GLN A 66 4.50 15.38 23.59
N PRO A 67 4.09 14.79 24.73
CA PRO A 67 2.92 13.92 24.74
C PRO A 67 1.69 14.70 24.25
N ASP A 68 0.71 13.99 23.70
CA ASP A 68 -0.54 14.60 23.28
C ASP A 68 -1.09 15.49 24.39
N ARG A 69 -1.46 16.72 24.02
CA ARG A 69 -2.02 17.69 24.95
C ARG A 69 -3.22 17.05 25.61
N HIS A 70 -3.14 16.78 26.92
CA HIS A 70 -4.26 16.22 27.69
C HIS A 70 -5.50 17.05 27.34
N LEU A 71 -6.55 16.38 26.82
CA LEU A 71 -7.86 17.02 26.61
C LEU A 71 -8.17 17.73 27.94
N LEU A 72 -8.28 19.07 27.89
CA LEU A 72 -8.41 19.88 29.10
C LEU A 72 -9.48 19.23 30.00
N PRO A 73 -9.18 18.85 31.26
CA PRO A 73 -10.16 18.22 32.16
C PRO A 73 -11.33 19.14 32.57
N THR A 74 -11.42 20.30 31.94
CA THR A 74 -12.26 21.39 32.37
C THR A 74 -13.00 21.95 31.17
N PHE A 75 -14.02 21.20 30.73
CA PHE A 75 -15.23 21.89 30.29
C PHE A 75 -15.60 22.90 31.39
N SER A 76 -15.86 24.15 31.01
CA SER A 76 -16.25 25.17 31.97
C SER A 76 -17.41 24.66 32.83
N MET A 77 -17.49 25.08 34.10
CA MET A 77 -18.61 24.69 34.97
C MET A 77 -19.98 24.96 34.32
N GLY A 78 -20.06 25.99 33.47
CA GLY A 78 -21.24 26.28 32.66
C GLY A 78 -21.60 25.19 31.65
N VAL A 79 -20.63 24.55 30.98
CA VAL A 79 -20.88 23.43 30.07
C VAL A 79 -21.25 22.18 30.86
N ARG A 80 -20.58 21.88 31.98
CA ARG A 80 -20.95 20.73 32.83
C ARG A 80 -22.35 20.85 33.46
N ALA A 81 -22.76 22.06 33.83
CA ALA A 81 -24.06 22.31 34.45
C ALA A 81 -25.21 22.47 33.44
N LYS A 82 -24.95 22.96 32.22
CA LYS A 82 -26.00 23.28 31.22
C LYS A 82 -26.04 22.36 30.01
N ALA A 83 -25.03 21.52 29.76
CA ALA A 83 -25.04 20.63 28.62
C ALA A 83 -26.06 19.50 28.83
N LYS A 84 -27.24 19.67 28.22
CA LYS A 84 -28.26 18.63 28.19
C LYS A 84 -27.99 17.70 27.01
N VAL A 85 -27.67 16.44 27.31
CA VAL A 85 -27.55 15.38 26.31
C VAL A 85 -28.91 15.23 25.61
N SER A 86 -28.92 15.21 24.28
CA SER A 86 -30.16 15.04 23.52
C SER A 86 -30.73 13.63 23.74
N ALA A 87 -32.06 13.49 23.70
CA ALA A 87 -32.71 12.20 23.85
C ALA A 87 -32.17 11.14 22.87
N ARG A 88 -31.78 11.57 21.66
CA ARG A 88 -31.15 10.71 20.66
C ARG A 88 -29.76 10.23 21.07
N ILE A 89 -28.93 11.08 21.66
CA ILE A 89 -27.61 10.66 22.15
C ILE A 89 -27.78 9.66 23.30
N CYS A 90 -28.72 9.90 24.21
CA CYS A 90 -29.06 8.92 25.24
C CYS A 90 -29.48 7.58 24.61
N GLN A 91 -30.35 7.57 23.61
CA GLN A 91 -30.76 6.35 22.90
C GLN A 91 -29.59 5.62 22.22
N LEU A 92 -28.68 6.35 21.57
CA LEU A 92 -27.52 5.77 20.89
C LEU A 92 -26.44 5.25 21.86
N ALA A 93 -26.37 5.80 23.07
CA ALA A 93 -25.45 5.35 24.12
C ALA A 93 -25.86 3.99 24.72
N HIS A 94 -27.12 3.56 24.54
CA HIS A 94 -27.51 2.22 24.95
C HIS A 94 -26.81 1.18 24.05
N PRO A 95 -26.19 0.14 24.63
CA PRO A 95 -25.59 -0.91 23.84
C PRO A 95 -26.67 -1.53 22.95
N LYS A 96 -26.34 -1.77 21.68
CA LYS A 96 -27.26 -2.40 20.74
C LYS A 96 -27.59 -3.80 21.27
N GLN A 97 -28.79 -3.97 21.84
CA GLN A 97 -29.30 -5.27 22.22
C GLN A 97 -29.59 -6.06 20.94
N THR A 98 -28.55 -6.70 20.42
CA THR A 98 -28.72 -7.73 19.43
C THR A 98 -29.44 -8.85 20.17
N ARG A 99 -30.68 -9.17 19.77
CA ARG A 99 -31.39 -10.36 20.22
C ARG A 99 -30.68 -11.58 19.66
N MET A 100 -29.47 -11.85 20.14
CA MET A 100 -28.95 -13.20 20.13
C MET A 100 -29.53 -13.83 21.38
N ALA A 101 -30.47 -14.75 21.20
CA ALA A 101 -30.82 -15.65 22.28
C ALA A 101 -29.49 -16.26 22.78
N PRO A 102 -29.19 -16.23 24.09
CA PRO A 102 -28.05 -16.97 24.60
C PRO A 102 -28.41 -18.44 24.44
N SER A 103 -28.05 -19.05 23.31
CA SER A 103 -28.09 -20.49 23.18
C SER A 103 -26.98 -21.01 24.09
N SER A 104 -27.38 -21.34 25.32
CA SER A 104 -26.60 -22.17 26.23
C SER A 104 -26.45 -23.55 25.59
N SER A 105 -25.46 -23.69 24.71
CA SER A 105 -24.77 -24.92 24.32
C SER A 105 -23.94 -24.61 23.07
N LEU A 106 -22.67 -24.31 23.28
CA LEU A 106 -21.64 -24.50 22.26
C LEU A 106 -21.39 -26.00 22.12
N ASN A 107 -22.39 -26.74 21.64
CA ASN A 107 -22.21 -28.09 21.15
C ASN A 107 -22.42 -28.06 19.65
N SER A 108 -21.28 -28.04 18.95
CA SER A 108 -21.06 -28.69 17.67
C SER A 108 -22.31 -29.15 16.93
N THR A 109 -22.74 -28.35 15.97
CA THR A 109 -23.11 -28.77 14.61
C THR A 109 -23.47 -27.50 13.84
N ASN A 110 -23.27 -27.57 12.53
CA ASN A 110 -23.24 -26.47 11.59
C ASN A 110 -24.64 -25.85 11.35
N THR A 111 -25.24 -25.25 12.38
CA THR A 111 -26.56 -24.60 12.34
C THR A 111 -26.48 -23.07 12.31
N TYR A 112 -25.32 -22.50 12.00
CA TYR A 112 -25.12 -21.05 11.91
C TYR A 112 -25.67 -20.40 10.62
N LEU A 113 -26.23 -21.17 9.69
CA LEU A 113 -26.70 -20.66 8.39
C LEU A 113 -28.22 -20.69 8.19
N THR A 114 -29.00 -21.31 9.09
CA THR A 114 -30.46 -21.47 8.89
C THR A 114 -31.31 -20.39 9.55
N PHE A 115 -30.72 -19.56 10.42
CA PHE A 115 -31.44 -18.48 11.09
C PHE A 115 -30.83 -17.11 10.76
N VAL A 116 -30.69 -16.82 9.46
CA VAL A 116 -30.61 -15.41 9.04
C VAL A 116 -32.04 -14.90 9.16
N PRO A 117 -32.38 -14.00 10.10
CA PRO A 117 -33.70 -13.39 10.10
C PRO A 117 -33.89 -12.79 8.72
N GLN A 118 -35.01 -13.06 8.05
CA GLN A 118 -35.41 -12.29 6.87
C GLN A 118 -35.54 -10.82 7.29
N ALA A 119 -34.42 -10.12 7.26
CA ALA A 119 -34.32 -8.74 7.69
C ALA A 119 -34.95 -7.91 6.57
N LYS A 120 -36.22 -7.57 6.75
CA LYS A 120 -36.90 -6.65 5.85
C LYS A 120 -36.17 -5.31 5.90
N PRO A 121 -35.69 -4.78 4.76
CA PRO A 121 -35.03 -3.49 4.75
C PRO A 121 -35.98 -2.41 5.27
N SER A 122 -35.44 -1.44 6.01
CA SER A 122 -36.23 -0.32 6.50
C SER A 122 -36.76 0.53 5.34
N SER A 123 -37.84 1.29 5.57
CA SER A 123 -38.38 2.22 4.58
C SER A 123 -37.32 3.19 4.03
N ARG A 124 -36.37 3.61 4.88
CA ARG A 124 -35.22 4.43 4.48
C ARG A 124 -34.32 3.72 3.47
N ILE A 125 -34.07 2.42 3.64
CA ILE A 125 -33.26 1.64 2.69
C ILE A 125 -33.97 1.56 1.34
N HIS A 126 -35.28 1.35 1.31
CA HIS A 126 -36.06 1.42 0.08
C HIS A 126 -35.96 2.77 -0.62
N LEU A 127 -36.03 3.88 0.13
CA LEU A 127 -35.87 5.23 -0.44
C LEU A 127 -34.46 5.47 -1.00
N LEU A 128 -33.42 4.97 -0.31
CA LEU A 128 -32.03 5.10 -0.76
C LEU A 128 -31.71 4.21 -1.97
N ALA A 129 -32.45 3.12 -2.15
CA ALA A 129 -32.31 2.24 -3.31
C ALA A 129 -32.92 2.83 -4.59
N LEU A 130 -33.75 3.89 -4.49
CA LEU A 130 -34.25 4.58 -5.67
C LEU A 130 -33.10 5.32 -6.37
N PRO A 131 -32.97 5.20 -7.70
CA PRO A 131 -31.96 5.95 -8.45
C PRO A 131 -32.19 7.45 -8.30
N LYS A 132 -31.10 8.22 -8.28
CA LYS A 132 -31.17 9.68 -8.26
C LYS A 132 -31.80 10.17 -9.57
N LYS A 133 -32.57 11.26 -9.49
CA LYS A 133 -33.09 11.95 -10.68
C LYS A 133 -31.92 12.55 -11.46
N GLU A 134 -31.99 12.48 -12.78
CA GLU A 134 -31.03 13.17 -13.65
C GLU A 134 -31.10 14.68 -13.44
N HIS A 135 -29.94 15.34 -13.54
CA HIS A 135 -29.85 16.78 -13.39
C HIS A 135 -30.48 17.46 -14.63
N PRO A 136 -31.18 18.61 -14.52
CA PRO A 136 -31.80 19.29 -15.66
C PRO A 136 -30.86 19.64 -16.83
N HIS A 137 -29.56 19.74 -16.54
CA HIS A 137 -28.51 20.00 -17.53
C HIS A 137 -27.64 18.78 -17.84
N TYR A 138 -28.01 17.59 -17.38
CA TYR A 138 -27.32 16.37 -17.78
C TYR A 138 -27.44 16.17 -19.29
N ARG A 139 -26.31 15.98 -19.95
CA ARG A 139 -26.23 15.63 -21.37
C ARG A 139 -25.51 14.30 -21.48
N PRO A 140 -26.09 13.28 -22.13
CA PRO A 140 -25.40 12.02 -22.36
C PRO A 140 -24.19 12.22 -23.27
N ASP A 141 -23.24 11.29 -23.22
CA ASP A 141 -22.06 11.31 -24.06
C ASP A 141 -22.43 11.32 -25.55
N ARG A 142 -21.61 12.01 -26.34
CA ARG A 142 -21.82 12.08 -27.80
C ARG A 142 -21.63 10.68 -28.40
N PRO A 143 -22.51 10.23 -29.32
CA PRO A 143 -22.37 8.91 -29.93
C PRO A 143 -21.00 8.77 -30.62
N VAL A 144 -20.40 7.58 -30.48
CA VAL A 144 -19.06 7.23 -30.99
C VAL A 144 -18.93 7.51 -32.50
N SER A 145 -20.01 7.33 -33.27
CA SER A 145 -20.05 7.65 -34.69
C SER A 145 -20.39 9.14 -34.91
N SER A 146 -19.40 10.02 -34.76
CA SER A 146 -19.55 11.39 -35.27
C SER A 146 -19.32 11.40 -36.79
N ASN A 147 -20.20 12.06 -37.54
CA ASN A 147 -20.03 12.24 -38.98
C ASN A 147 -18.87 13.22 -39.22
N VAL A 148 -17.68 12.69 -39.54
CA VAL A 148 -16.50 13.50 -39.84
C VAL A 148 -16.61 14.00 -41.28
N PRO A 149 -16.54 15.32 -41.54
CA PRO A 149 -16.65 15.84 -42.90
C PRO A 149 -15.47 15.35 -43.77
N LYS A 150 -15.76 15.10 -45.05
CA LYS A 150 -14.75 14.59 -46.01
C LYS A 150 -13.52 15.49 -46.13
N SER A 151 -13.66 16.79 -45.88
CA SER A 151 -12.55 17.75 -45.86
C SER A 151 -11.53 17.46 -44.76
N VAL A 152 -11.98 17.02 -43.58
CA VAL A 152 -11.11 16.67 -42.46
C VAL A 152 -10.43 15.32 -42.71
N LEU A 153 -11.15 14.35 -43.28
CA LEU A 153 -10.55 13.06 -43.66
C LEU A 153 -9.48 13.17 -44.75
N LYS A 154 -9.60 14.17 -45.62
CA LYS A 154 -8.64 14.47 -46.70
C LYS A 154 -7.60 15.53 -46.31
N ALA A 155 -7.62 16.02 -45.08
CA ALA A 155 -6.70 17.05 -44.65
C ALA A 155 -5.27 16.49 -44.59
N VAL A 156 -4.35 17.14 -45.29
CA VAL A 156 -2.92 16.80 -45.27
C VAL A 156 -2.22 17.68 -44.24
N ALA A 157 -1.33 17.07 -43.44
CA ALA A 157 -0.53 17.79 -42.45
C ALA A 157 0.40 18.82 -43.13
N SER A 158 0.61 19.97 -42.50
CA SER A 158 1.53 21.00 -43.01
C SER A 158 2.96 20.49 -43.13
N GLU A 159 3.77 21.07 -44.01
CA GLU A 159 5.18 20.68 -44.22
C GLU A 159 5.99 20.68 -42.91
N ARG A 160 5.74 21.68 -42.05
CA ARG A 160 6.36 21.76 -40.72
C ARG A 160 5.98 20.56 -39.86
N LEU A 161 4.70 20.18 -39.82
CA LEU A 161 4.25 19.01 -39.06
C LEU A 161 4.84 17.72 -39.61
N GLN A 162 4.91 17.57 -40.93
CA GLN A 162 5.57 16.42 -41.57
C GLN A 162 7.05 16.34 -41.19
N THR A 163 7.73 17.48 -41.11
CA THR A 163 9.15 17.56 -40.70
C THR A 163 9.32 17.17 -39.23
N LEU A 164 8.48 17.67 -38.34
CA LEU A 164 8.52 17.36 -36.91
C LEU A 164 8.10 15.92 -36.60
N ALA A 165 7.24 15.32 -37.43
CA ALA A 165 6.82 13.93 -37.30
C ALA A 165 7.93 12.93 -37.69
N ARG A 166 9.00 13.37 -38.37
CA ARG A 166 10.13 12.49 -38.66
C ARG A 166 10.84 12.11 -37.35
N PRO A 167 10.94 10.81 -37.03
CA PRO A 167 11.61 10.37 -35.82
C PRO A 167 13.09 10.80 -35.86
N LYS A 168 13.58 11.35 -34.75
CA LYS A 168 15.00 11.71 -34.64
C LYS A 168 15.84 10.43 -34.65
N PRO A 169 16.77 10.24 -35.61
CA PRO A 169 17.65 9.08 -35.60
C PRO A 169 18.49 9.09 -34.32
N ARG A 170 18.41 8.01 -33.54
CA ARG A 170 19.23 7.81 -32.35
C ARG A 170 20.45 7.00 -32.75
N LYS A 171 21.65 7.53 -32.53
CA LYS A 171 22.86 6.70 -32.55
C LYS A 171 22.81 5.74 -31.34
N PRO A 172 23.26 4.49 -31.45
CA PRO A 172 23.39 3.61 -30.30
C PRO A 172 24.33 4.25 -29.27
N LEU A 173 24.06 3.97 -27.99
CA LEU A 173 24.68 4.62 -26.82
C LEU A 173 26.22 4.58 -26.77
N PHE A 174 26.87 3.84 -27.68
CA PHE A 174 28.31 3.62 -27.72
C PHE A 174 28.90 3.66 -29.13
N GLU A 175 28.19 4.19 -30.14
CA GLU A 175 28.74 4.32 -31.49
C GLU A 175 29.95 5.29 -31.48
N GLY A 176 31.16 4.74 -31.64
CA GLY A 176 32.41 5.50 -31.59
C GLY A 176 32.94 5.79 -30.17
N PHE A 177 32.44 5.10 -29.14
CA PHE A 177 33.00 5.18 -27.78
C PHE A 177 34.17 4.21 -27.63
N ASP A 178 35.37 4.76 -27.46
CA ASP A 178 36.57 4.01 -27.10
C ASP A 178 36.76 4.05 -25.57
N PRO A 179 36.63 2.92 -24.86
CA PRO A 179 36.74 2.86 -23.40
C PRO A 179 38.14 3.20 -22.88
N TYR A 180 39.17 3.18 -23.73
CA TYR A 180 40.54 3.52 -23.36
C TYR A 180 40.92 4.96 -23.71
N LYS A 181 40.03 5.70 -24.36
CA LYS A 181 40.28 7.09 -24.75
C LYS A 181 40.14 8.03 -23.56
N VAL A 182 41.26 8.51 -23.04
CA VAL A 182 41.30 9.56 -22.02
C VAL A 182 40.98 10.92 -22.64
N SER A 183 40.08 11.70 -22.02
CA SER A 183 39.72 13.04 -22.51
C SER A 183 40.91 14.01 -22.41
N SER A 184 40.96 15.04 -23.27
CA SER A 184 41.99 16.08 -23.19
C SER A 184 41.96 16.81 -21.85
N ALA A 185 40.78 17.06 -21.30
CA ALA A 185 40.59 17.66 -19.98
C ALA A 185 41.17 16.79 -18.85
N ALA A 186 40.96 15.47 -18.91
CA ALA A 186 41.53 14.56 -17.92
C ALA A 186 43.06 14.48 -18.00
N ARG A 187 43.64 14.57 -19.21
CA ARG A 187 45.11 14.65 -19.40
C ARG A 187 45.70 15.97 -18.90
N ALA A 188 44.94 17.06 -19.01
CA ALA A 188 45.36 18.38 -18.56
C ALA A 188 45.09 18.63 -17.06
N ALA A 189 44.32 17.76 -16.41
CA ALA A 189 43.98 17.91 -15.00
C ALA A 189 45.20 17.68 -14.11
N THR A 190 45.48 18.64 -13.23
CA THR A 190 46.53 18.55 -12.21
C THR A 190 45.94 18.13 -10.87
N ALA A 191 46.69 17.34 -10.10
CA ALA A 191 46.28 16.92 -8.77
C ALA A 191 46.20 18.12 -7.82
N SER A 192 45.24 18.11 -6.89
CA SER A 192 45.14 19.16 -5.87
C SER A 192 46.34 19.12 -4.91
N PRO A 193 46.69 20.24 -4.25
CA PRO A 193 47.85 20.30 -3.35
C PRO A 193 47.82 19.23 -2.25
N ARG A 194 46.63 18.94 -1.71
CA ARG A 194 46.44 17.91 -0.68
C ARG A 194 46.72 16.50 -1.20
N VAL A 195 46.33 16.21 -2.43
CA VAL A 195 46.58 14.90 -3.06
C VAL A 195 48.06 14.75 -3.39
N GLN A 196 48.73 15.84 -3.81
CA GLN A 196 50.18 15.86 -3.99
C GLN A 196 50.92 15.57 -2.68
N GLU A 197 50.51 16.19 -1.57
CA GLU A 197 51.06 15.94 -0.24
C GLU A 197 50.86 14.49 0.19
N LEU A 198 49.67 13.91 -0.01
CA LEU A 198 49.37 12.52 0.33
C LEU A 198 50.10 11.50 -0.56
N SER A 199 50.46 11.89 -1.78
CA SER A 199 51.22 11.04 -2.69
C SER A 199 52.69 10.88 -2.26
N LEU A 200 53.16 11.76 -1.36
CA LEU A 200 54.48 11.60 -0.77
C LEU A 200 54.49 10.41 0.20
N PRO A 201 55.54 9.57 0.18
CA PRO A 201 55.64 8.47 1.11
C PRO A 201 55.68 9.00 2.55
N PRO A 202 55.04 8.29 3.51
CA PRO A 202 55.07 8.70 4.91
C PRO A 202 56.52 8.76 5.41
N ALA A 203 56.84 9.75 6.25
CA ALA A 203 58.21 10.11 6.64
C ALA A 203 59.09 8.92 7.07
N ARG A 204 58.52 7.87 7.66
CA ARG A 204 59.24 6.64 8.04
C ARG A 204 59.82 5.83 6.86
N ARG A 205 59.37 6.08 5.63
CA ARG A 205 59.87 5.43 4.39
C ARG A 205 60.78 6.35 3.56
N CYS A 206 60.93 7.62 3.95
CA CYS A 206 61.89 8.51 3.33
C CYS A 206 63.29 8.13 3.84
N ARG A 207 64.01 7.29 3.09
CA ARG A 207 65.43 7.05 3.36
C ARG A 207 66.18 8.36 3.13
N THR A 208 66.72 8.95 4.19
CA THR A 208 67.71 10.02 4.06
C THR A 208 68.92 9.44 3.34
N LYS A 209 69.21 9.88 2.11
CA LYS A 209 70.54 9.71 1.55
C LYS A 209 71.46 10.57 2.40
N SER A 210 72.26 9.96 3.26
CA SER A 210 73.35 10.64 3.94
C SER A 210 74.27 11.20 2.87
N ALA A 211 74.40 12.53 2.80
CA ALA A 211 75.45 13.17 2.01
C ALA A 211 76.77 12.98 2.76
N GLN A 212 77.43 11.85 2.50
CA GLN A 212 78.86 11.68 2.68
C GLN A 212 79.33 10.97 1.41
N ASP A 213 79.75 11.77 0.45
CA ASP A 213 80.93 11.52 -0.40
C ASP A 213 80.99 12.61 -1.49
N GLU A 214 82.23 12.96 -1.85
CA GLU A 214 82.63 13.79 -2.98
C GLU A 214 82.66 15.32 -2.80
N HIS A 215 83.54 15.79 -1.90
CA HIS A 215 84.39 16.94 -2.25
C HIS A 215 85.82 16.70 -1.74
N ASN A 216 86.54 15.82 -2.42
CA ASN A 216 88.00 15.77 -2.46
C ASN A 216 88.40 14.98 -3.70
N HIS A 217 88.77 15.68 -4.78
CA HIS A 217 89.98 15.46 -5.59
C HIS A 217 90.06 16.55 -6.66
N VAL A 218 91.08 17.41 -6.48
CA VAL A 218 91.98 18.07 -7.45
C VAL A 218 91.45 18.33 -8.86
#